data_AF-A0A2H3DEI2-F1
#
_entry.id   AF-A0A2H3DEI2-F1
#
_cell.length_a   1.000
_cell.length_b   1.000
_cell.length_c   1.000
_cell.angle_alpha   90.00
_cell.angle_beta   90.00
_cell.angle_gamma   90.00
#
_symmetry.space_group_name_H-M   'P 1'
#
loop_
_entity.id
_entity.type
_entity.pdbx_description
1 polymer ?
#
loop_
_entity_poly.entity_id
_entity_poly.type
_entity_poly.pdbx_seq_one_letter_code
_entity_poly.pdbx_strand_id
1 'polypeptide(L)'
;MDTTCLVCDTPTSARCSRCKGAYYCSKAHIAQDWPSHKVYCKRVSDAGTNTFDAILFGVNETKPRLIKIPWSYGPVDDDEVGLMWQMVEKEPWFTGKDCHPRHYYIQTFGANGPSLGYTLVFWFDDNFLSNGSAINRCIETVTEGNAAHPWSGNVFALRARELGSEFYSNAVMEEDLAPLVRYFEDYNRE
;
A
#
# COMPACT_ATOMS: atom_id res chain seq x y z
N MET A 1 -0.85 13.94 -10.82
CA MET A 1 0.35 13.14 -10.46
C MET A 1 1.49 13.23 -11.47
N ASP A 2 2.67 13.66 -11.01
CA ASP A 2 3.93 13.47 -11.72
C ASP A 2 4.43 12.04 -11.49
N THR A 3 4.42 11.21 -12.53
CA THR A 3 4.98 9.86 -12.45
C THR A 3 6.49 9.92 -12.69
N THR A 4 7.26 9.28 -11.81
CA THR A 4 8.73 9.29 -11.87
C THR A 4 9.28 7.87 -12.02
N CYS A 5 10.52 7.77 -12.51
CA CYS A 5 11.23 6.51 -12.58
C CYS A 5 11.53 5.98 -11.17
N LEU A 6 11.17 4.73 -10.87
CA LEU A 6 11.42 4.11 -9.55
C LEU A 6 12.91 3.98 -9.15
N VAL A 7 13.82 4.16 -10.09
CA VAL A 7 15.27 3.97 -9.88
C VAL A 7 16.02 5.29 -9.74
N CYS A 8 15.61 6.33 -10.47
CA CYS A 8 16.36 7.59 -10.56
C CYS A 8 15.51 8.84 -10.40
N ASP A 9 14.23 8.69 -10.06
CA ASP A 9 13.26 9.78 -9.84
C ASP A 9 13.03 10.75 -11.01
N THR A 10 13.62 10.50 -12.17
CA THR A 10 13.39 11.33 -13.35
C THR A 10 11.92 11.22 -13.80
N PRO A 11 11.23 12.35 -14.06
CA PRO A 11 9.87 12.35 -14.59
C PRO A 11 9.76 11.47 -15.84
N THR A 12 8.76 10.59 -15.85
CA THR A 12 8.53 9.69 -16.98
C THR A 12 7.09 9.20 -17.03
N SER A 13 6.55 9.10 -18.25
CA SER A 13 5.28 8.43 -18.51
C SER A 13 5.47 6.97 -18.95
N ALA A 14 6.72 6.54 -19.16
CA ALA A 14 7.04 5.18 -19.54
C ALA A 14 6.86 4.24 -18.34
N ARG A 15 6.07 3.19 -18.56
CA ARG A 15 5.72 2.20 -17.53
C ARG A 15 5.94 0.79 -18.01
N CYS A 16 6.07 -0.15 -17.08
CA CYS A 16 6.13 -1.56 -17.39
C CYS A 16 4.92 -1.97 -18.23
N SER A 17 5.16 -2.52 -19.42
CA SER A 17 4.09 -2.86 -20.37
C SER A 17 3.18 -3.99 -19.89
N ARG A 18 3.67 -4.83 -18.96
CA ARG A 18 2.94 -5.99 -18.43
C ARG A 18 1.99 -5.61 -17.30
N CYS A 19 2.51 -5.03 -16.21
CA CYS A 19 1.69 -4.72 -15.04
C CYS A 19 1.10 -3.30 -15.06
N LYS A 20 1.68 -2.38 -15.85
CA LYS A 20 1.26 -0.97 -15.95
C LYS A 20 1.25 -0.18 -14.64
N GLY A 21 1.79 -0.75 -13.55
CA GLY A 21 1.80 -0.19 -12.19
C GLY A 21 3.19 0.15 -11.66
N ALA A 22 4.18 0.31 -12.53
CA ALA A 22 5.54 0.75 -12.19
C ALA A 22 6.14 1.54 -13.36
N TYR A 23 6.89 2.60 -13.07
CA TYR A 23 7.36 3.59 -14.04
C TYR A 23 8.90 3.59 -14.13
N TYR A 24 9.42 3.61 -15.35
CA TYR A 24 10.85 3.55 -15.62
C TYR A 24 11.20 4.37 -16.87
N CYS A 25 12.21 5.22 -16.77
CA CYS A 25 12.67 6.03 -17.91
C CYS A 25 13.45 5.23 -18.96
N SER A 26 13.90 4.00 -18.64
CA SER A 26 14.70 3.16 -19.54
C SER A 26 14.53 1.66 -19.27
N LYS A 27 14.89 0.82 -20.25
CA LYS A 27 14.98 -0.64 -20.06
C LYS A 27 16.06 -1.05 -19.07
N ALA A 28 17.12 -0.25 -18.93
CA ALA A 28 18.17 -0.49 -17.96
C ALA A 28 17.62 -0.40 -16.52
N HIS A 29 16.78 0.60 -16.23
CA HIS A 29 16.13 0.71 -14.92
C HIS A 29 15.07 -0.37 -14.67
N ILE A 30 14.38 -0.85 -15.72
CA ILE A 30 13.55 -2.05 -15.59
C ILE A 30 14.42 -3.25 -15.19
N ALA A 31 15.56 -3.47 -15.86
CA ALA A 31 16.45 -4.59 -15.57
C ALA A 31 17.05 -4.51 -14.16
N GLN A 32 17.40 -3.30 -13.71
CA GLN A 32 17.91 -3.04 -12.36
C GLN A 32 16.88 -3.37 -11.28
N ASP A 33 15.61 -2.98 -11.46
CA ASP A 33 14.53 -3.25 -10.51
C ASP A 33 13.86 -4.62 -10.72
N TRP A 34 14.19 -5.35 -11.79
CA TRP A 34 13.53 -6.62 -12.12
C TRP A 34 13.55 -7.66 -10.98
N PRO A 35 14.64 -7.83 -10.20
CA PRO A 35 14.64 -8.79 -9.09
C PRO A 35 13.53 -8.54 -8.05
N SER A 36 13.29 -7.29 -7.67
CA SER A 36 12.20 -6.86 -6.77
C SER A 36 10.85 -6.81 -7.50
N HIS A 37 10.84 -6.33 -8.74
CA HIS A 37 9.62 -6.10 -9.51
C HIS A 37 8.94 -7.38 -10.01
N LYS A 38 9.71 -8.44 -10.33
CA LYS A 38 9.21 -9.63 -11.06
C LYS A 38 8.00 -10.28 -10.41
N VAL A 39 8.00 -10.45 -9.09
CA VAL A 39 6.92 -11.10 -8.34
C VAL A 39 5.65 -10.24 -8.41
N TYR A 40 5.76 -8.96 -8.05
CA TYR A 40 4.68 -7.98 -8.17
C TYR A 40 4.13 -7.92 -9.60
N CYS A 41 5.02 -7.81 -10.60
CA CYS A 41 4.68 -7.71 -12.01
C CYS A 41 3.82 -8.88 -12.47
N LYS A 42 4.24 -10.10 -12.13
CA LYS A 42 3.51 -11.32 -12.48
C LYS A 42 2.11 -11.32 -11.84
N ARG A 43 2.01 -11.04 -10.53
CA ARG A 43 0.73 -11.03 -9.81
C ARG A 43 -0.27 -10.04 -10.39
N VAL A 44 0.19 -8.80 -10.63
CA VAL A 44 -0.66 -7.76 -11.24
C VAL A 44 -1.06 -8.12 -12.67
N SER A 45 -0.14 -8.66 -13.48
CA SER A 45 -0.47 -9.09 -14.84
C SER A 45 -1.47 -10.25 -14.88
N ASP A 46 -1.32 -11.22 -13.98
CA ASP A 46 -2.21 -12.39 -13.90
C ASP A 46 -3.63 -11.99 -13.41
N ALA A 47 -3.72 -10.95 -12.57
CA ALA A 47 -4.99 -10.42 -12.06
C ALA A 47 -5.84 -9.64 -13.09
N GLY A 48 -5.23 -9.21 -14.19
CA GLY A 48 -5.91 -8.47 -15.26
C GLY A 48 -6.55 -7.17 -14.76
N THR A 49 -7.88 -7.08 -14.81
CA THR A 49 -8.66 -5.91 -14.38
C THR A 49 -8.99 -5.90 -12.89
N ASN A 50 -8.82 -7.02 -12.19
CA ASN A 50 -9.19 -7.15 -10.78
C ASN A 50 -8.06 -6.62 -9.90
N THR A 51 -7.83 -5.31 -10.00
CA THR A 51 -6.81 -4.60 -9.24
C THR A 51 -7.37 -3.31 -8.68
N PHE A 52 -6.91 -2.92 -7.49
CA PHE A 52 -7.11 -1.58 -6.95
C PHE A 52 -5.84 -0.75 -7.08
N ASP A 53 -5.98 0.57 -7.22
CA ASP A 53 -4.88 1.50 -6.98
C ASP A 53 -4.71 1.70 -5.47
N ALA A 54 -3.54 1.38 -4.92
CA ALA A 54 -3.18 1.57 -3.51
C ALA A 54 -1.99 2.51 -3.37
N ILE A 55 -1.94 3.28 -2.28
CA ILE A 55 -0.76 4.06 -1.91
C ILE A 55 0.20 3.14 -1.16
N LEU A 56 1.39 2.91 -1.71
CA LEU A 56 2.46 2.17 -1.06
C LEU A 56 3.44 3.13 -0.39
N PHE A 57 3.72 2.87 0.88
CA PHE A 57 4.88 3.36 1.61
C PHE A 57 5.92 2.22 1.63
N GLY A 58 6.77 2.19 0.59
CA GLY A 58 7.76 1.12 0.42
C GLY A 58 8.87 1.25 1.45
N VAL A 59 9.23 0.14 2.11
CA VAL A 59 10.19 0.14 3.24
C VAL A 59 11.56 0.75 2.87
N ASN A 60 11.99 0.57 1.62
CA ASN A 60 13.27 1.08 1.10
C ASN A 60 13.11 2.32 0.19
N GLU A 61 11.90 2.85 0.06
CA GLU A 61 11.59 4.01 -0.79
C GLU A 61 11.58 5.28 0.06
N THR A 62 11.82 6.44 -0.55
CA THR A 62 11.77 7.74 0.17
C THR A 62 10.50 8.53 -0.13
N LYS A 63 9.66 8.05 -1.05
CA LYS A 63 8.42 8.70 -1.48
C LYS A 63 7.31 7.67 -1.64
N PRO A 64 6.07 7.98 -1.24
CA PRO A 64 4.94 7.12 -1.50
C PRO A 64 4.63 7.08 -2.99
N ARG A 65 4.03 5.99 -3.45
CA ARG A 65 3.58 5.86 -4.84
C ARG A 65 2.35 5.00 -4.98
N LEU A 66 1.62 5.19 -6.07
CA LEU A 66 0.53 4.29 -6.42
C LEU A 66 1.07 2.95 -6.95
N ILE A 67 0.44 1.87 -6.49
CA ILE A 67 0.64 0.51 -6.97
C ILE A 67 -0.70 -0.13 -7.31
N LYS A 68 -0.66 -1.21 -8.09
CA LYS A 68 -1.81 -2.07 -8.32
C LYS A 68 -1.81 -3.22 -7.32
N ILE A 69 -2.89 -3.37 -6.56
CA ILE A 69 -3.10 -4.52 -5.66
C ILE A 69 -4.14 -5.44 -6.29
N PRO A 70 -3.76 -6.66 -6.71
CA PRO A 70 -4.72 -7.67 -7.11
C PRO A 70 -5.75 -7.96 -6.01
N TRP A 71 -6.97 -8.30 -6.42
CA TRP A 71 -7.99 -8.75 -5.50
C TRP A 71 -8.86 -9.85 -6.12
N SER A 72 -9.53 -10.61 -5.25
CA SER A 72 -10.51 -11.64 -5.62
C SER A 72 -11.65 -11.64 -4.62
N TYR A 73 -12.74 -12.33 -4.92
CA TYR A 73 -13.78 -12.57 -3.91
C TYR A 73 -13.38 -13.74 -3.00
N GLY A 74 -13.77 -13.66 -1.73
CA GLY A 74 -13.66 -14.76 -0.77
C GLY A 74 -14.33 -16.05 -1.28
N PRO A 75 -13.89 -17.23 -0.81
CA PRO A 75 -14.58 -18.47 -1.11
C PRO A 75 -16.01 -18.38 -0.60
N VAL A 76 -16.97 -18.72 -1.46
CA VAL A 76 -18.36 -18.92 -1.07
C VAL A 76 -18.44 -20.38 -0.66
N ASP A 77 -18.52 -20.67 0.63
CA ASP A 77 -18.81 -22.04 1.09
C ASP A 77 -20.28 -22.35 0.75
N ASP A 78 -20.57 -23.59 0.35
CA ASP A 78 -21.92 -24.04 0.00
C ASP A 78 -22.88 -23.95 1.21
N ASP A 79 -22.33 -23.96 2.43
CA ASP A 79 -23.07 -23.84 3.70
C ASP A 79 -23.11 -22.39 4.25
N GLU A 80 -22.29 -21.46 3.74
CA GLU A 80 -22.28 -20.04 4.16
C GLU A 80 -22.92 -19.15 3.09
N VAL A 81 -24.25 -19.05 3.16
CA VAL A 81 -25.00 -18.12 2.33
C VAL A 81 -24.67 -16.68 2.74
N GLY A 82 -23.78 -16.03 1.98
CA GLY A 82 -24.02 -14.64 1.61
C GLY A 82 -23.07 -13.55 2.11
N LEU A 83 -21.82 -13.83 2.49
CA LEU A 83 -20.83 -12.76 2.64
C LEU A 83 -19.75 -12.90 1.56
N MET A 84 -19.92 -12.18 0.46
CA MET A 84 -18.90 -12.08 -0.57
C MET A 84 -17.97 -10.92 -0.23
N TRP A 85 -16.85 -11.16 0.44
CA TRP A 85 -15.85 -10.13 0.74
C TRP A 85 -14.76 -10.06 -0.35
N GLN A 86 -14.04 -8.94 -0.43
CA GLN A 86 -12.89 -8.81 -1.31
C GLN A 86 -11.61 -9.16 -0.55
N MET A 87 -10.86 -10.14 -1.06
CA MET A 87 -9.53 -10.49 -0.58
C MET A 87 -8.47 -9.79 -1.42
N VAL A 88 -7.68 -8.92 -0.79
CA VAL A 88 -6.53 -8.26 -1.42
C VAL A 88 -5.28 -9.14 -1.36
N GLU A 89 -4.49 -9.14 -2.44
CA GLU A 89 -3.21 -9.82 -2.50
C GLU A 89 -2.18 -9.09 -1.63
N LYS A 90 -1.57 -9.83 -0.70
CA LYS A 90 -0.64 -9.29 0.29
C LYS A 90 0.80 -9.43 -0.17
N GLU A 91 1.09 -10.38 -1.05
CA GLU A 91 2.41 -10.54 -1.64
C GLU A 91 2.65 -9.56 -2.80
N PRO A 92 3.89 -9.08 -3.00
CA PRO A 92 5.11 -9.42 -2.26
C PRO A 92 5.38 -8.51 -1.03
N TRP A 93 4.43 -7.66 -0.65
CA TRP A 93 4.66 -6.62 0.35
C TRP A 93 4.82 -7.17 1.76
N PHE A 94 4.07 -8.24 2.06
CA PHE A 94 4.11 -8.95 3.33
C PHE A 94 4.62 -10.36 3.10
N THR A 95 5.93 -10.55 3.30
CA THR A 95 6.60 -11.84 3.10
C THR A 95 7.43 -12.20 4.32
N GLY A 96 7.49 -13.48 4.67
CA GLY A 96 8.22 -13.99 5.83
C GLY A 96 7.34 -14.79 6.79
N LYS A 97 7.94 -15.75 7.51
CA LYS A 97 7.22 -16.66 8.41
C LYS A 97 6.63 -15.95 9.64
N ASP A 98 7.28 -14.89 10.09
CA ASP A 98 6.89 -14.13 11.28
C ASP A 98 6.11 -12.84 10.94
N CYS A 99 5.77 -12.65 9.65
CA CYS A 99 4.95 -11.54 9.20
C CYS A 99 3.48 -11.81 9.53
N HIS A 100 2.82 -10.87 10.21
CA HIS A 100 1.40 -10.97 10.57
C HIS A 100 0.62 -9.78 9.99
N PRO A 101 0.19 -9.86 8.72
CA PRO A 101 -0.45 -8.72 8.06
C PRO A 101 -1.81 -8.42 8.67
N ARG A 102 -1.94 -7.26 9.30
CA ARG A 102 -3.20 -6.69 9.79
C ARG A 102 -3.56 -5.46 9.00
N HIS A 103 -4.80 -5.04 9.15
CA HIS A 103 -5.29 -3.79 8.60
C HIS A 103 -5.88 -2.90 9.71
N TYR A 104 -5.85 -1.59 9.49
CA TYR A 104 -6.45 -0.61 10.36
C TYR A 104 -7.25 0.40 9.55
N TYR A 105 -8.42 0.80 10.06
CA TYR A 105 -9.31 1.74 9.40
C TYR A 105 -9.13 3.15 9.96
N ILE A 106 -9.14 4.15 9.08
CA ILE A 106 -9.05 5.58 9.42
C ILE A 106 -10.26 6.28 8.82
N GLN A 107 -10.99 7.05 9.64
CA GLN A 107 -12.13 7.88 9.19
C GLN A 107 -11.94 9.37 9.49
N THR A 108 -10.77 9.75 10.02
CA THR A 108 -10.40 11.10 10.43
C THR A 108 -9.11 11.54 9.74
N PHE A 109 -8.91 12.86 9.63
CA PHE A 109 -7.65 13.40 9.18
C PHE A 109 -6.61 13.25 10.29
N GLY A 110 -5.66 12.33 10.13
CA GLY A 110 -4.78 11.94 11.24
C GLY A 110 -5.47 11.02 12.24
N ALA A 111 -4.88 10.86 13.43
CA ALA A 111 -5.50 10.04 14.47
C ALA A 111 -6.73 10.74 15.09
N ASN A 112 -6.65 12.06 15.32
CA ASN A 112 -7.62 12.80 16.13
C ASN A 112 -8.28 14.00 15.42
N GLY A 113 -8.07 14.18 14.11
CA GLY A 113 -8.60 15.33 13.37
C GLY A 113 -10.06 15.18 12.91
N PRO A 114 -10.54 16.09 12.04
CA PRO A 114 -11.91 16.07 11.53
C PRO A 114 -12.22 14.82 10.69
N SER A 115 -13.51 14.48 10.57
CA SER A 115 -13.95 13.36 9.72
C SER A 115 -13.59 13.57 8.25
N LEU A 116 -13.12 12.50 7.58
CA LEU A 116 -12.85 12.48 6.15
C LEU A 116 -14.12 12.37 5.30
N GLY A 117 -15.22 11.88 5.88
CA GLY A 117 -16.44 11.54 5.13
C GLY A 117 -16.34 10.25 4.30
N TYR A 118 -15.19 9.57 4.34
CA TYR A 118 -14.95 8.25 3.75
C TYR A 118 -14.02 7.43 4.66
N THR A 119 -13.81 6.16 4.33
CA THR A 119 -12.98 5.26 5.13
C THR A 119 -11.72 4.91 4.36
N LEU A 120 -10.57 5.17 4.97
CA LEU A 120 -9.28 4.61 4.54
C LEU A 120 -9.01 3.32 5.30
N VAL A 121 -8.28 2.42 4.67
CA VAL A 121 -7.76 1.20 5.29
C VAL A 121 -6.32 1.03 4.85
N PHE A 122 -5.42 0.73 5.79
CA PHE A 122 -4.05 0.40 5.46
C PHE A 122 -3.64 -0.93 6.08
N TRP A 123 -2.76 -1.65 5.39
CA TRP A 123 -2.18 -2.89 5.86
C TRP A 123 -0.76 -2.66 6.36
N PHE A 124 -0.40 -3.37 7.42
CA PHE A 124 0.93 -3.35 8.02
C PHE A 124 1.23 -4.72 8.65
N ASP A 125 2.50 -4.97 8.97
CA ASP A 125 2.90 -6.17 9.69
C ASP A 125 2.81 -5.97 11.20
N ASP A 126 1.79 -6.52 11.87
CA ASP A 126 1.57 -6.32 13.30
C ASP A 126 2.73 -6.80 14.19
N ASN A 127 3.57 -7.69 13.66
CA ASN A 127 4.74 -8.21 14.37
C ASN A 127 6.03 -7.39 14.13
N PHE A 128 5.96 -6.26 13.40
CA PHE A 128 7.16 -5.54 12.93
C PHE A 128 8.10 -5.10 14.05
N LEU A 129 7.59 -4.90 15.28
CA LEU A 129 8.38 -4.54 16.46
C LEU A 129 9.26 -5.68 16.99
N SER A 130 8.87 -6.93 16.73
CA SER A 130 9.53 -8.13 17.28
C SER A 130 10.21 -9.01 16.25
N ASN A 131 9.88 -8.86 14.96
CA ASN A 131 10.38 -9.75 13.91
C ASN A 131 11.61 -9.21 13.15
N GLY A 132 12.15 -8.06 13.58
CA GLY A 132 13.35 -7.47 12.98
C GLY A 132 13.10 -6.76 11.64
N SER A 133 11.85 -6.42 11.32
CA SER A 133 11.50 -5.63 10.13
C SER A 133 12.28 -4.32 10.07
N ALA A 134 12.78 -3.98 8.88
CA ALA A 134 13.47 -2.72 8.65
C ALA A 134 12.52 -1.52 8.82
N ILE A 135 13.04 -0.42 9.37
CA ILE A 135 12.31 0.85 9.47
C ILE A 135 11.84 1.28 8.08
N ASN A 136 10.59 1.72 8.00
CA ASN A 136 10.00 2.22 6.77
C ASN A 136 10.53 3.62 6.46
N ARG A 137 11.54 3.69 5.58
CA ARG A 137 12.17 4.95 5.16
C ARG A 137 11.21 5.91 4.48
N CYS A 138 10.16 5.38 3.85
CA CYS A 138 9.17 6.21 3.19
C CYS A 138 8.37 6.98 4.23
N ILE A 139 7.89 6.30 5.27
CA ILE A 139 7.16 6.93 6.39
C ILE A 139 8.07 7.91 7.14
N GLU A 140 9.31 7.51 7.43
CA GLU A 140 10.30 8.40 8.05
C GLU A 140 10.51 9.68 7.24
N THR A 141 10.64 9.57 5.91
CA THR A 141 10.86 10.72 5.03
C THR A 141 9.64 11.64 4.97
N VAL A 142 8.44 11.09 4.74
CA VAL A 142 7.23 11.93 4.58
C VAL A 142 6.73 12.56 5.87
N THR A 143 7.13 12.02 7.02
CA THR A 143 6.86 12.62 8.34
C THR A 143 8.00 13.50 8.82
N GLU A 144 9.08 13.65 8.04
CA GLU A 144 10.30 14.38 8.43
C GLU A 144 10.87 13.88 9.78
N GLY A 145 10.78 12.57 10.03
CA GLY A 145 11.18 11.94 11.30
C GLY A 145 10.21 12.14 12.46
N ASN A 146 9.06 12.79 12.24
CA ASN A 146 8.04 13.01 13.26
C ASN A 146 7.05 11.86 13.41
N ALA A 147 7.27 10.71 12.77
CA ALA A 147 6.47 9.52 13.03
C ALA A 147 6.52 9.17 14.53
N ALA A 148 5.35 9.02 15.14
CA ALA A 148 5.22 8.73 16.56
C ALA A 148 5.56 7.28 16.93
N HIS A 149 5.53 6.40 15.92
CA HIS A 149 5.81 4.99 16.05
C HIS A 149 6.92 4.60 15.06
N PRO A 150 7.84 3.69 15.41
CA PRO A 150 8.84 3.18 14.49
C PRO A 150 8.18 2.22 13.48
N TRP A 151 7.38 2.76 12.57
CA TRP A 151 6.74 2.00 11.51
C TRP A 151 7.80 1.26 10.69
N SER A 152 7.66 -0.05 10.59
CA SER A 152 8.61 -0.94 9.94
C SER A 152 7.91 -1.85 8.94
N GLY A 153 8.66 -2.34 7.95
CA GLY A 153 8.12 -3.10 6.83
C GLY A 153 7.33 -2.24 5.84
N ASN A 154 6.73 -2.87 4.83
CA ASN A 154 5.90 -2.17 3.86
C ASN A 154 4.53 -1.84 4.46
N VAL A 155 3.97 -0.70 4.06
CA VAL A 155 2.59 -0.32 4.38
C VAL A 155 1.91 0.05 3.06
N PHE A 156 0.71 -0.44 2.81
CA PHE A 156 -0.11 0.05 1.71
C PHE A 156 -1.52 0.41 2.15
N ALA A 157 -2.12 1.41 1.51
CA ALA A 157 -3.42 1.94 1.85
C ALA A 157 -4.38 2.01 0.65
N LEU A 158 -5.65 1.78 0.92
CA LEU A 158 -6.79 1.78 0.00
C LEU A 158 -7.98 2.49 0.65
N ARG A 159 -9.04 2.71 -0.12
CA ARG A 159 -10.34 3.10 0.45
C ARG A 159 -11.18 1.87 0.76
N ALA A 160 -11.96 1.94 1.83
CA ALA A 160 -13.00 0.97 2.16
C ALA A 160 -14.37 1.61 2.02
N ARG A 161 -15.39 0.81 1.69
CA ARG A 161 -16.78 1.27 1.54
C ARG A 161 -17.31 1.87 2.84
N GLU A 162 -17.02 1.22 3.96
CA GLU A 162 -17.42 1.62 5.31
C GLU A 162 -16.48 1.00 6.34
N LEU A 163 -16.58 1.45 7.59
CA LEU A 163 -15.77 0.93 8.70
C LEU A 163 -16.03 -0.57 8.89
N GLY A 164 -14.95 -1.37 8.91
CA GLY A 164 -15.05 -2.82 9.06
C GLY A 164 -15.53 -3.56 7.81
N SER A 165 -15.71 -2.86 6.68
CA SER A 165 -16.07 -3.49 5.41
C SER A 165 -14.85 -4.06 4.72
N GLU A 166 -15.02 -5.26 4.19
CA GLU A 166 -14.07 -5.90 3.28
C GLU A 166 -14.43 -5.65 1.80
N PHE A 167 -15.13 -4.55 1.53
CA PHE A 167 -15.30 -4.00 0.19
C PHE A 167 -14.45 -2.75 0.05
N TYR A 168 -13.48 -2.80 -0.85
CA TYR A 168 -12.48 -1.78 -1.09
C TYR A 168 -12.72 -1.06 -2.41
N SER A 169 -12.08 0.11 -2.54
CA SER A 169 -11.99 0.87 -3.77
C SER A 169 -10.64 1.55 -3.90
N ASN A 170 -10.37 2.11 -5.08
CA ASN A 170 -9.12 2.76 -5.40
C ASN A 170 -8.81 3.90 -4.43
N ALA A 171 -7.56 3.97 -3.97
CA ALA A 171 -7.01 5.16 -3.36
C ALA A 171 -6.86 6.28 -4.40
N VAL A 172 -6.95 7.52 -3.92
CA VAL A 172 -6.73 8.75 -4.66
C VAL A 172 -5.57 9.48 -4.01
N MET A 173 -4.39 9.43 -4.63
CA MET A 173 -3.15 9.96 -4.04
C MET A 173 -3.27 11.41 -3.57
N GLU A 174 -3.90 12.28 -4.37
CA GLU A 174 -4.04 13.70 -4.05
C GLU A 174 -4.94 13.96 -2.82
N GLU A 175 -5.84 13.05 -2.48
CA GLU A 175 -6.80 13.19 -1.37
C GLU A 175 -6.37 12.40 -0.13
N ASP A 176 -5.86 11.18 -0.34
CA ASP A 176 -5.69 10.19 0.71
C ASP A 176 -4.31 10.26 1.38
N LEU A 177 -3.31 10.83 0.70
CA LEU A 177 -1.94 10.84 1.22
C LEU A 177 -1.79 11.69 2.48
N ALA A 178 -2.33 12.91 2.49
CA ALA A 178 -2.18 13.82 3.63
C ALA A 178 -2.81 13.27 4.94
N PRO A 179 -4.05 12.72 4.92
CA PRO A 179 -4.60 12.03 6.08
C PRO A 179 -3.74 10.87 6.61
N LEU A 180 -3.16 10.06 5.71
CA LEU A 180 -2.31 8.92 6.08
C LEU A 180 -0.99 9.38 6.71
N VAL A 181 -0.31 10.36 6.12
CA VAL A 181 0.93 10.93 6.67
C VAL A 181 0.66 11.51 8.05
N ARG A 182 -0.43 12.28 8.18
CA ARG A 182 -0.82 12.85 9.47
C ARG A 182 -1.11 11.77 10.50
N TYR A 183 -1.71 10.66 10.09
CA TYR A 183 -1.99 9.54 10.99
C TYR A 183 -0.69 8.94 11.54
N PHE A 184 0.34 8.76 10.70
CA PHE A 184 1.64 8.28 11.16
C PHE A 184 2.37 9.24 12.11
N GLU A 185 2.16 10.55 11.96
CA GLU A 185 2.66 11.57 12.89
C GLU A 185 1.93 11.55 14.24
N ASP A 186 0.61 11.33 14.23
CA ASP A 186 -0.24 11.45 15.43
C ASP A 186 -0.41 10.13 16.20
N TYR A 187 -0.12 8.97 15.59
CA TYR A 187 -0.40 7.66 16.17
C TYR A 187 0.23 7.49 17.57
N ASN A 188 -0.58 7.30 18.61
CA ASN A 188 -0.14 7.24 20.03
C ASN A 188 0.52 8.53 20.56
N ARG A 189 0.33 9.68 19.91
CA ARG A 189 0.56 11.00 20.55
C ARG A 189 -0.74 11.46 21.19
N GLU A 190 -0.65 11.79 22.47
CA GLU A 190 -1.73 12.45 23.23
C GLU A 190 -1.95 13.90 22.76
#